data_AF-A0A8H5HMB1-F1
#
_entry.id   AF-A0A8H5HMB1-F1
#
_cell.length_a   1.000
_cell.length_b   1.000
_cell.length_c   1.000
_cell.angle_alpha   90.00
_cell.angle_beta   90.00
_cell.angle_gamma   90.00
#
_symmetry.space_group_name_H-M   'P 1'
#
loop_
_entity.id
_entity.type
_entity.pdbx_description
1 polymer ?
#
loop_
_entity_poly.entity_id
_entity_poly.type
_entity_poly.pdbx_seq_one_letter_code
_entity_poly.pdbx_strand_id
1 'polypeptide(L)'
;MRTWRQIRRLSTDSYRSPQPSTKRSSTMSQKYIVVFKEGVTPEQINKYAQDVSDNGGNVTNRYDPTFLKGFAAAIPDQFLQSLQSLQGDVIDYIEPDGIVTTQ
;
A
#
# COMPACT_ATOMS: atom_id res chain seq x y z
N MET A 1 14.95 -74.96 10.06
CA MET A 1 14.52 -75.09 8.65
C MET A 1 14.24 -73.70 8.08
N ARG A 2 14.87 -73.41 6.92
CA ARG A 2 14.54 -72.35 5.93
C ARG A 2 14.76 -70.87 6.33
N THR A 3 16.02 -70.47 6.15
CA THR A 3 16.50 -69.20 5.58
C THR A 3 15.59 -68.60 4.50
N TRP A 4 15.48 -67.27 4.41
CA TRP A 4 15.68 -66.48 3.17
C TRP A 4 16.15 -65.06 3.50
N ARG A 5 17.20 -64.65 2.78
CA ARG A 5 17.84 -63.32 2.73
C ARG A 5 17.08 -62.40 1.76
N GLN A 6 17.55 -61.14 1.71
CA GLN A 6 17.54 -60.17 0.59
C GLN A 6 16.51 -59.04 0.73
N ILE A 7 16.78 -57.77 0.37
CA ILE A 7 17.94 -57.05 -0.17
C ILE A 7 17.64 -55.54 0.00
N ARG A 8 18.69 -54.72 0.16
CA ARG A 8 18.63 -53.25 0.09
C ARG A 8 18.09 -52.80 -1.28
N ARG A 9 17.19 -51.82 -1.31
CA ARG A 9 17.13 -50.87 -2.42
C ARG A 9 17.59 -49.50 -1.95
N LEU A 10 18.61 -49.03 -2.65
CA LEU A 10 19.14 -47.68 -2.64
C LEU A 10 18.13 -46.72 -3.27
N SER A 11 18.16 -45.49 -2.75
CA SER A 11 17.98 -44.22 -3.47
C SER A 11 16.72 -44.06 -4.33
N THR A 12 15.85 -43.13 -3.94
CA THR A 12 15.56 -41.94 -4.77
C THR A 12 14.60 -41.01 -4.06
N ASP A 13 14.93 -39.73 -4.18
CA ASP A 13 14.05 -38.58 -4.11
C ASP A 13 13.55 -38.09 -2.75
N SER A 14 14.38 -37.22 -2.17
CA SER A 14 13.96 -36.14 -1.29
C SER A 14 12.88 -35.28 -1.97
N TYR A 15 11.60 -35.62 -1.72
CA TYR A 15 10.49 -34.68 -1.88
C TYR A 15 10.61 -33.57 -0.84
N ARG A 16 11.53 -32.64 -1.09
CA ARG A 16 11.51 -31.31 -0.49
C ARG A 16 10.31 -30.61 -1.10
N SER A 17 9.19 -30.62 -0.37
CA SER A 17 8.03 -29.81 -0.69
C SER A 17 8.48 -28.39 -1.02
N PRO A 18 8.07 -27.80 -2.15
CA PRO A 18 8.28 -26.38 -2.35
C PRO A 18 7.55 -25.66 -1.22
N GLN A 19 8.31 -24.94 -0.39
CA GLN A 19 7.71 -23.99 0.54
C GLN A 19 6.84 -23.05 -0.29
N PRO A 20 5.59 -22.76 0.11
CA PRO A 20 4.85 -21.68 -0.53
C PRO A 20 5.73 -20.45 -0.37
N SER A 21 6.22 -19.93 -1.50
CA SER A 21 6.81 -18.61 -1.53
C SER A 21 5.75 -17.70 -0.95
N THR A 22 6.01 -17.16 0.23
CA THR A 22 5.28 -16.04 0.77
C THR A 22 5.37 -14.98 -0.31
N LYS A 23 4.37 -14.91 -1.20
CA LYS A 23 4.11 -13.72 -1.97
C LYS A 23 4.05 -12.66 -0.90
N ARG A 24 5.07 -11.80 -0.84
CA ARG A 24 4.97 -10.57 -0.07
C ARG A 24 3.68 -9.97 -0.60
N SER A 25 2.64 -9.94 0.22
CA SER A 25 1.48 -9.11 -0.04
C SER A 25 2.07 -7.71 -0.11
N SER A 26 2.48 -7.30 -1.30
CA SER A 26 2.82 -5.92 -1.56
C SER A 26 1.55 -5.18 -1.18
N THR A 27 1.57 -4.48 -0.05
CA THR A 27 0.52 -3.53 0.27
C THR A 27 0.39 -2.64 -0.95
N MET A 28 -0.71 -2.81 -1.70
CA MET A 28 -0.91 -2.11 -2.95
C MET A 28 -1.10 -0.64 -2.58
N SER A 29 -0.11 0.19 -2.94
CA SER A 29 -0.22 1.64 -2.83
C SER A 29 -0.47 2.21 -4.22
N GLN A 30 -1.45 3.09 -4.31
CA GLN A 30 -1.76 3.84 -5.53
C GLN A 30 -1.52 5.33 -5.26
N LYS A 31 -1.26 6.11 -6.30
CA LYS A 31 -1.01 7.55 -6.15
C LYS A 31 -2.32 8.31 -6.20
N TYR A 32 -2.50 9.21 -5.24
CA TYR A 32 -3.68 10.05 -5.13
C TYR A 32 -3.29 11.48 -4.82
N ILE A 33 -4.16 12.40 -5.21
CA ILE A 33 -4.20 13.78 -4.75
C ILE A 33 -5.33 13.85 -3.71
N VAL A 34 -5.00 14.26 -2.50
CA VAL A 34 -5.94 14.47 -1.40
C VAL A 34 -6.15 15.97 -1.24
N VAL A 35 -7.39 16.42 -1.39
CA VAL A 35 -7.77 17.83 -1.28
C VAL A 35 -8.69 18.02 -0.08
N PHE A 36 -8.32 18.97 0.77
CA PHE A 36 -9.02 19.35 1.98
C PHE A 36 -9.91 20.55 1.76
N LYS A 37 -10.95 20.67 2.60
CA LYS A 37 -11.80 21.86 2.59
C LYS A 37 -11.04 23.12 3.00
N GLU A 38 -11.58 24.28 2.62
CA GLU A 38 -10.95 25.58 2.89
C GLU A 38 -10.72 25.88 4.38
N GLY A 39 -11.57 25.36 5.26
CA GLY A 39 -11.46 25.56 6.71
C GLY A 39 -10.30 24.83 7.39
N VAL A 40 -9.61 23.93 6.68
CA VAL A 40 -8.55 23.09 7.24
C VAL A 40 -7.24 23.87 7.35
N THR A 41 -6.58 23.80 8.49
CA THR A 41 -5.32 24.51 8.72
C THR A 41 -4.13 23.76 8.13
N PRO A 42 -3.02 24.44 7.80
CA PRO A 42 -1.80 23.77 7.33
C PRO A 42 -1.28 22.70 8.30
N GLU A 43 -1.43 22.91 9.61
CA GLU A 43 -1.04 21.96 10.64
C GLU A 43 -1.88 20.68 10.60
N GLN A 44 -3.19 20.80 10.34
CA GLN A 44 -4.06 19.64 10.15
C GLN A 44 -3.68 18.87 8.88
N ILE A 45 -3.40 19.56 7.78
CA ILE A 45 -2.92 18.93 6.54
C ILE A 45 -1.61 18.18 6.80
N ASN A 46 -0.68 18.79 7.53
CA ASN A 46 0.60 18.17 7.90
C ASN A 46 0.39 16.92 8.76
N LYS A 47 -0.60 16.93 9.66
CA LYS A 47 -0.97 15.76 10.44
C LYS A 47 -1.46 14.62 9.55
N TYR A 48 -2.40 14.86 8.65
CA TYR A 48 -2.87 13.82 7.72
C TYR A 48 -1.76 13.29 6.81
N ALA A 49 -0.86 14.16 6.37
CA ALA A 49 0.31 13.76 5.59
C ALA A 49 1.28 12.87 6.41
N GLN A 50 1.42 13.15 7.71
CA GLN A 50 2.16 12.28 8.62
C GLN A 50 1.44 10.94 8.83
N ASP A 51 0.13 10.96 9.06
CA ASP A 51 -0.69 9.76 9.23
C ASP A 51 -0.58 8.83 8.01
N VAL A 52 -0.55 9.38 6.78
CA VAL A 52 -0.29 8.60 5.56
C VAL A 52 1.07 7.89 5.63
N SER A 53 2.11 8.59 6.07
CA SER A 53 3.47 8.04 6.15
C SER A 53 3.58 6.98 7.24
N ASP A 54 2.94 7.22 8.40
CA ASP A 54 2.91 6.29 9.53
C ASP A 54 2.13 5.01 9.20
N ASN A 55 1.18 5.07 8.26
CA ASN A 55 0.42 3.92 7.77
C ASN A 55 1.04 3.26 6.52
N GLY A 56 2.32 3.53 6.23
CA GLY A 56 3.07 2.87 5.16
C GLY A 56 2.88 3.48 3.78
N GLY A 57 2.29 4.68 3.70
CA GLY A 57 2.27 5.50 2.50
C GLY A 57 3.50 6.40 2.36
N ASN A 58 3.50 7.21 1.31
CA ASN A 58 4.57 8.17 1.04
C ASN A 58 4.01 9.43 0.40
N VAL A 59 4.21 10.58 1.04
CA VAL A 59 3.79 11.87 0.50
C VAL A 59 4.82 12.35 -0.54
N THR A 60 4.38 12.53 -1.78
CA THR A 60 5.25 12.87 -2.91
C THR A 60 5.29 14.36 -3.20
N ASN A 61 4.21 15.08 -2.92
CA ASN A 61 4.16 16.53 -3.11
C ASN A 61 3.21 17.18 -2.11
N ARG A 62 3.54 18.36 -1.59
CA ARG A 62 2.61 19.18 -0.81
C ARG A 62 2.31 20.45 -1.59
N TYR A 63 1.04 20.81 -1.65
CA TYR A 63 0.61 22.02 -2.35
C TYR A 63 0.67 23.24 -1.44
N ASP A 64 0.82 24.41 -2.05
CA ASP A 64 0.74 25.67 -1.33
C ASP A 64 -0.71 25.90 -0.87
N PRO A 65 -0.97 26.01 0.45
CA PRO A 65 -2.32 26.13 1.00
C PRO A 65 -3.03 27.44 0.63
N THR A 66 -2.34 28.40 0.02
CA THR A 66 -2.95 29.61 -0.56
C THR A 66 -3.68 29.34 -1.87
N PHE A 67 -3.31 28.28 -2.60
CA PHE A 67 -3.93 27.89 -3.87
C PHE A 67 -4.71 26.59 -3.77
N LEU A 68 -4.13 25.58 -3.12
CA LEU A 68 -4.75 24.27 -2.96
C LEU A 68 -4.34 23.65 -1.63
N LYS A 69 -5.32 23.40 -0.78
CA LYS A 69 -5.12 22.74 0.50
C LYS A 69 -5.08 21.24 0.30
N GLY A 70 -3.90 20.69 0.03
CA GLY A 70 -3.77 19.27 -0.28
C GLY A 70 -2.35 18.76 -0.38
N PHE A 71 -2.24 17.47 -0.68
CA PHE A 71 -0.98 16.82 -1.00
C PHE A 71 -1.20 15.66 -1.98
N ALA A 72 -0.17 15.31 -2.73
CA ALA A 72 -0.07 14.06 -3.47
C ALA A 72 0.67 13.02 -2.64
N ALA A 73 0.18 11.78 -2.64
CA ALA A 73 0.82 10.68 -1.94
C ALA A 73 0.57 9.34 -2.62
N ALA A 74 1.51 8.41 -2.45
CA ALA A 74 1.25 6.99 -2.60
C ALA A 74 0.59 6.48 -1.32
N ILE A 75 -0.67 6.06 -1.42
CA ILE A 75 -1.51 5.69 -0.28
C ILE A 75 -1.83 4.19 -0.37
N PRO A 76 -1.55 3.41 0.68
CA PRO A 76 -2.02 2.03 0.82
C PRO A 76 -3.54 1.91 0.76
N ASP A 77 -4.07 0.91 0.05
CA ASP A 77 -5.52 0.68 -0.05
C ASP A 77 -6.20 0.58 1.32
N GLN A 78 -5.51 0.00 2.31
CA GLN A 78 -6.01 -0.12 3.68
C GLN A 78 -6.22 1.24 4.36
N PHE A 79 -5.35 2.22 4.10
CA PHE A 79 -5.45 3.55 4.69
C PHE A 79 -6.33 4.49 3.86
N LEU A 80 -6.40 4.25 2.55
CA LEU A 80 -7.27 5.00 1.65
C LEU A 80 -8.74 4.96 2.11
N GLN A 81 -9.22 3.80 2.57
CA GLN A 81 -10.60 3.66 3.08
C GLN A 81 -10.87 4.58 4.28
N SER A 82 -9.89 4.73 5.19
CA SER A 82 -9.99 5.64 6.32
C SER A 82 -10.06 7.10 5.86
N LEU A 83 -9.26 7.49 4.86
CA LEU A 83 -9.33 8.83 4.28
C LEU A 83 -10.66 9.07 3.54
N GLN A 84 -11.17 8.08 2.82
CA GLN A 84 -12.46 8.17 2.14
C GLN A 84 -13.62 8.38 3.11
N SER A 85 -13.58 7.80 4.32
CA SER A 85 -14.59 8.06 5.36
C SER A 85 -14.61 9.51 5.87
N LEU A 86 -13.55 10.27 5.63
CA LEU A 86 -13.43 11.68 5.99
C LEU A 86 -13.86 12.62 4.86
N GLN A 87 -14.18 12.09 3.67
CA GLN A 87 -14.73 12.87 2.56
C GLN A 87 -16.10 13.44 2.95
N GLY A 88 -16.30 14.72 2.61
CA GLY A 88 -17.51 15.45 2.99
C GLY A 88 -17.45 16.07 4.38
N ASP A 89 -16.45 15.74 5.21
CA ASP A 89 -16.17 16.42 6.48
C ASP A 89 -14.96 17.36 6.34
N VAL A 90 -13.75 16.83 6.53
CA VAL A 90 -12.48 17.57 6.47
C VAL A 90 -11.81 17.46 5.09
N ILE A 91 -12.01 16.33 4.41
CA ILE A 91 -11.55 16.11 3.03
C ILE A 91 -12.67 16.54 2.08
N ASP A 92 -12.33 17.32 1.07
CA ASP A 92 -13.27 17.72 0.02
C ASP A 92 -13.40 16.56 -0.99
N TYR A 93 -12.29 16.15 -1.60
CA TYR A 93 -12.25 15.00 -2.49
C TYR A 93 -10.87 14.33 -2.53
N ILE A 94 -10.84 13.11 -3.04
CA ILE A 94 -9.61 12.33 -3.32
C ILE A 94 -9.69 11.85 -4.75
N GLU A 95 -8.67 12.13 -5.55
CA GLU A 95 -8.61 11.72 -6.96
C GLU A 95 -7.33 10.90 -7.24
N PRO A 96 -7.38 9.92 -8.16
CA PRO A 96 -6.18 9.22 -8.63
C PRO A 96 -5.23 10.19 -9.34
N ASP A 97 -3.93 10.11 -9.02
CA ASP A 97 -2.88 10.90 -9.67
C ASP A 97 -2.55 10.31 -11.04
N GLY A 98 -2.96 11.01 -12.11
CA GLY A 98 -2.82 10.57 -13.50
C GLY A 98 -1.65 11.23 -14.24
N ILE A 99 -1.07 10.51 -15.20
CA ILE A 99 -0.06 11.09 -16.11
C ILE A 99 -0.77 11.82 -17.24
N VAL A 100 -0.46 13.12 -17.42
CA VAL A 100 -0.88 13.87 -18.61
C VAL A 100 0.10 13.59 -19.75
N THR A 101 -0.39 12.99 -20.85
CA THR A 101 0.39 12.82 -22.09
C THR A 101 -0.01 13.89 -23.10
N THR A 102 0.94 14.73 -23.53
CA THR A 102 0.74 15.68 -24.64
C THR A 102 1.04 14.97 -25.97
N GLN A 103 0.19 15.19 -26.96
CA GLN A 103 0.31 14.63 -28.32
C GLN A 103 1.08 15.57 -29.26
#